data_AF-A0A2N7XB23-F1
#
_entry.id   AF-A0A2N7XB23-F1
#
_cell.length_a   1.000
_cell.length_b   1.000
_cell.length_c   1.000
_cell.angle_alpha   90.00
_cell.angle_beta   90.00
_cell.angle_gamma   90.00
#
_symmetry.space_group_name_H-M   'P 1'
#
loop_
_entity.id
_entity.type
_entity.pdbx_description
1 polymer ?
#
loop_
_entity_poly.entity_id
_entity_poly.type
_entity_poly.pdbx_seq_one_letter_code
_entity_poly.pdbx_strand_id
1 'polypeptide(L)'
;PDALQAEVVMRLANIDFISPELIAQLDDVLKAELATVGTIDSTSLGGVEPVAEMLNSMDKTAETNIMARVEEKDPELAEEIKKLMF
;
A
#
# COMPACT_ATOMS: atom_id res chain seq x y z
N PRO A 1 -2.10 -7.56 -12.89
CA PRO A 1 -1.40 -8.80 -12.47
C PRO A 1 -1.44 -8.94 -10.95
N ASP A 2 -2.25 -9.87 -10.45
CA ASP A 2 -2.64 -9.98 -9.03
C ASP A 2 -1.47 -10.24 -8.09
N ALA A 3 -0.43 -10.93 -8.56
CA ALA A 3 0.78 -11.18 -7.80
C ALA A 3 1.53 -9.88 -7.44
N LEU A 4 1.53 -8.89 -8.34
CA LEU A 4 2.18 -7.60 -8.12
C LEU A 4 1.42 -6.77 -7.06
N GLN A 5 0.08 -6.83 -7.08
CA GLN A 5 -0.76 -6.13 -6.11
C GLN A 5 -0.52 -6.64 -4.70
N ALA A 6 -0.51 -7.96 -4.51
CA ALA A 6 -0.22 -8.57 -3.21
C ALA A 6 1.20 -8.23 -2.71
N GLU A 7 2.20 -8.21 -3.61
CA GLU A 7 3.58 -7.85 -3.24
C GLU A 7 3.72 -6.39 -2.79
N VAL A 8 3.06 -5.46 -3.47
CA VAL A 8 3.05 -4.04 -3.10
C VAL A 8 2.40 -3.84 -1.73
N VAL A 9 1.25 -4.47 -1.49
CA VAL A 9 0.53 -4.39 -0.21
C VAL A 9 1.39 -4.92 0.95
N MET A 10 2.04 -6.06 0.76
CA MET A 10 2.95 -6.60 1.78
C MET A 10 4.15 -5.69 2.06
N ARG A 11 4.72 -5.04 1.05
CA ARG A 11 5.82 -4.09 1.26
C ARG A 11 5.35 -2.88 2.05
N LEU A 12 4.20 -2.30 1.70
CA LEU A 12 3.63 -1.14 2.40
C LEU A 12 3.27 -1.44 3.86
N ALA A 13 2.79 -2.65 4.13
CA ALA A 13 2.47 -3.11 5.46
C ALA A 13 3.72 -3.30 6.35
N ASN A 14 4.85 -3.70 5.77
CA ASN A 14 6.11 -3.93 6.46
C ASN A 14 7.10 -2.76 6.33
N ILE A 15 6.62 -1.57 5.96
CA ILE A 15 7.46 -0.37 5.96
C ILE A 15 7.76 0.00 7.41
N ASP A 16 9.03 -0.13 7.79
CA ASP A 16 9.58 0.41 9.04
C ASP A 16 9.85 1.92 8.87
N PHE A 17 11.09 2.36 9.10
CA PHE A 17 11.47 3.77 9.00
C PHE A 17 12.20 4.05 7.69
N ILE A 18 11.60 4.88 6.84
CA ILE A 18 12.25 5.43 5.65
C ILE A 18 12.66 6.88 5.96
N SER A 19 13.91 7.23 5.69
CA SER A 19 14.36 8.61 5.94
C SER A 19 13.53 9.59 5.10
N PRO A 20 13.05 10.70 5.68
CA PRO A 20 12.27 11.70 4.96
C PRO A 20 12.96 12.24 3.70
N GLU A 21 14.30 12.33 3.72
CA GLU A 21 15.09 12.79 2.59
C GLU A 21 15.03 11.83 1.38
N LEU A 22 15.02 10.51 1.63
CA LEU A 22 14.85 9.51 0.56
C LEU A 22 13.42 9.52 -0.01
N ILE A 23 12.41 9.74 0.81
CA ILE A 23 11.02 9.91 0.34
C ILE A 23 10.93 11.16 -0.53
N ALA A 24 11.54 12.28 -0.12
CA ALA A 24 11.54 13.52 -0.89
C ALA A 24 12.27 13.37 -2.24
N GLN A 25 13.43 12.69 -2.26
CA GLN A 25 14.13 12.39 -3.51
C GLN A 25 13.32 11.48 -4.44
N LEU A 26 12.65 10.46 -3.89
CA LEU A 26 11.75 9.61 -4.67
C LEU A 26 10.58 10.42 -5.22
N ASP A 27 9.97 11.29 -4.41
CA ASP A 27 8.87 12.16 -4.78
C ASP A 27 9.26 13.14 -5.90
N ASP A 28 10.45 13.74 -5.84
CA ASP A 28 10.96 14.63 -6.90
C ASP A 28 11.11 13.89 -8.24
N VAL A 29 11.63 12.65 -8.21
CA VAL A 29 11.75 11.80 -9.41
C VAL A 29 10.37 11.37 -9.92
N LEU A 30 9.47 10.97 -9.02
CA LEU A 30 8.11 10.58 -9.37
C LEU A 30 7.34 11.76 -9.96
N LYS A 31 7.46 12.95 -9.38
CA LYS A 31 6.88 14.21 -9.88
C LYS A 31 7.47 14.61 -11.22
N ALA A 32 8.74 14.37 -11.48
CA ALA A 32 9.32 14.64 -12.81
C ALA A 32 8.70 13.72 -13.88
N GLU A 33 8.56 12.43 -13.58
CA GLU A 33 7.91 11.44 -14.47
C GLU A 33 6.40 11.70 -14.61
N LEU A 34 5.72 12.03 -13.51
CA LEU A 34 4.29 12.31 -13.46
C LEU A 34 3.94 13.73 -13.92
N ALA A 35 4.83 14.72 -13.90
CA ALA A 35 4.59 16.02 -14.54
C ALA A 35 4.39 15.86 -16.05
N THR A 36 4.90 14.77 -16.62
CA THR A 36 4.60 14.32 -17.98
C THR A 36 3.19 13.72 -18.14
N VAL A 37 2.49 13.39 -17.04
CA VAL A 37 1.24 12.58 -17.02
C VAL A 37 0.08 13.19 -16.19
N GLY A 38 0.30 14.12 -15.27
CA GLY A 38 -0.69 14.77 -14.39
C GLY A 38 -0.40 14.62 -12.87
N THR A 39 -0.78 15.64 -12.08
CA THR A 39 -0.43 15.87 -10.66
C THR A 39 -1.13 14.96 -9.63
N ILE A 40 -0.42 14.54 -8.55
CA ILE A 40 -0.98 13.85 -7.37
C ILE A 40 -0.40 14.45 -6.07
N ASP A 41 -1.28 14.68 -5.08
CA ASP A 41 -0.98 15.24 -3.75
C ASP A 41 -0.52 14.17 -2.74
N SER A 42 0.40 14.55 -1.84
CA SER A 42 1.09 13.67 -0.89
C SER A 42 0.49 13.69 0.53
N THR A 43 0.14 12.52 1.09
CA THR A 43 -0.18 12.32 2.51
C THR A 43 0.47 11.02 3.02
N SER A 44 0.93 11.03 4.27
CA SER A 44 1.52 9.94 5.08
C SER A 44 1.58 8.55 4.41
N LEU A 45 2.77 8.15 3.93
CA LEU A 45 3.01 6.90 3.21
C LEU A 45 3.21 5.71 4.17
N GLY A 46 2.23 4.81 4.26
CA GLY A 46 2.44 3.43 4.72
C GLY A 46 1.80 3.05 6.06
N GLY A 47 1.91 1.76 6.40
CA GLY A 47 1.29 1.15 7.59
C GLY A 47 -0.04 0.46 7.30
N VAL A 48 -0.53 -0.27 8.31
CA VAL A 48 -1.76 -1.08 8.21
C VAL A 48 -3.04 -0.26 8.07
N GLU A 49 -3.08 0.95 8.63
CA GLU A 49 -4.23 1.88 8.55
C GLU A 49 -4.51 2.34 7.10
N PRO A 50 -3.57 2.97 6.37
CA PRO A 50 -3.81 3.36 4.98
C PRO A 50 -4.09 2.17 4.05
N VAL A 51 -3.51 1.00 4.35
CA VAL A 51 -3.77 -0.22 3.58
C VAL A 51 -5.20 -0.72 3.81
N ALA A 52 -5.69 -0.70 5.06
CA ALA A 52 -7.07 -1.06 5.37
C ALA A 52 -8.08 -0.11 4.69
N GLU A 53 -7.83 1.20 4.73
CA GLU A 53 -8.64 2.20 4.03
C GLU A 53 -8.63 1.97 2.51
N MET A 54 -7.46 1.70 1.93
CA MET A 54 -7.32 1.38 0.51
C MET A 54 -8.15 0.14 0.16
N LEU A 55 -8.00 -0.97 0.89
CA LEU A 55 -8.73 -2.21 0.63
C LEU A 55 -10.25 -2.04 0.79
N ASN A 56 -10.70 -1.23 1.75
CA ASN A 56 -12.11 -0.88 1.92
C ASN A 56 -12.69 -0.10 0.73
N SER A 57 -11.85 0.63 -0.02
CA SER A 57 -12.25 1.38 -1.20
C SER A 57 -12.13 0.60 -2.52
N MET A 58 -11.53 -0.60 -2.50
CA MET A 58 -11.38 -1.46 -3.67
C MET A 58 -12.63 -2.32 -3.93
N ASP A 59 -12.74 -2.89 -5.14
CA ASP A 59 -13.80 -3.85 -5.42
C ASP A 59 -13.61 -5.14 -4.60
N LYS A 60 -14.72 -5.79 -4.26
CA LYS A 60 -14.73 -6.95 -3.36
C LYS A 60 -13.88 -8.13 -3.88
N THR A 61 -13.74 -8.27 -5.20
CA THR A 61 -12.97 -9.38 -5.79
C THR A 61 -11.48 -9.14 -5.58
N ALA A 62 -11.00 -7.92 -5.86
CA ALA A 62 -9.62 -7.55 -5.64
C ALA A 62 -9.23 -7.59 -4.16
N GLU A 63 -10.06 -7.04 -3.28
CA GLU A 63 -9.85 -7.08 -1.82
C GLU A 63 -9.72 -8.52 -1.32
N THR A 64 -10.64 -9.41 -1.70
CA THR A 64 -10.64 -10.81 -1.26
C THR A 64 -9.41 -11.56 -1.79
N ASN A 65 -9.03 -11.32 -3.05
CA ASN A 65 -7.85 -11.95 -3.65
C ASN A 65 -6.55 -11.48 -2.99
N ILE A 66 -6.43 -10.18 -2.70
CA ILE A 66 -5.25 -9.62 -2.02
C ILE A 66 -5.18 -10.14 -0.60
N MET A 67 -6.28 -10.11 0.16
CA MET A 67 -6.32 -10.60 1.54
C MET A 67 -5.99 -12.09 1.64
N ALA A 68 -6.46 -12.92 0.70
CA ALA A 68 -6.09 -14.35 0.68
C ALA A 68 -4.58 -14.56 0.49
N ARG A 69 -3.92 -13.73 -0.33
CA ARG A 69 -2.47 -13.79 -0.56
C ARG A 69 -1.66 -13.26 0.61
N VAL A 70 -2.17 -12.23 1.29
CA VAL A 70 -1.55 -11.70 2.51
C VAL A 70 -1.66 -12.75 3.62
N GLU A 71 -2.83 -13.34 3.82
CA GLU A 71 -3.08 -14.39 4.82
C GLU A 71 -2.24 -15.66 4.58
N GLU A 72 -1.99 -16.03 3.33
CA GLU A 72 -1.09 -17.14 2.97
C GLU A 72 0.37 -16.88 3.38
N LYS A 73 0.81 -15.63 3.33
CA LYS A 73 2.22 -15.25 3.56
C LYS A 73 2.50 -14.76 4.97
N ASP A 74 1.56 -14.03 5.54
CA ASP A 74 1.63 -13.40 6.86
C ASP A 74 0.24 -13.33 7.50
N PRO A 75 -0.15 -14.37 8.26
CA PRO A 75 -1.44 -14.43 8.92
C PRO A 75 -1.65 -13.33 9.99
N GLU A 76 -0.57 -12.89 10.66
CA GLU A 76 -0.66 -11.88 11.72
C GLU A 76 -0.95 -10.51 11.10
N LEU A 77 -0.27 -10.16 10.03
CA LEU A 77 -0.54 -8.94 9.28
C LEU A 77 -1.95 -8.93 8.68
N ALA A 78 -2.41 -10.07 8.14
CA ALA A 78 -3.78 -10.18 7.62
C ALA A 78 -4.83 -9.92 8.72
N GLU A 79 -4.58 -10.40 9.94
CA GLU A 79 -5.42 -10.12 11.10
C GLU A 79 -5.44 -8.63 11.47
N GLU A 80 -4.27 -7.97 11.47
CA GLU A 80 -4.17 -6.53 11.78
C GLU A 80 -4.92 -5.68 10.74
N ILE A 81 -4.76 -5.98 9.46
CA ILE A 81 -5.48 -5.30 8.38
C ILE A 81 -7.00 -5.53 8.52
N LYS A 82 -7.44 -6.78 8.74
CA LYS A 82 -8.87 -7.11 8.95
C LYS A 82 -9.47 -6.33 10.11
N LYS A 83 -8.74 -6.16 11.23
CA LYS A 83 -9.22 -5.40 12.40
C LYS A 83 -9.49 -3.93 12.08
N LEU A 84 -8.73 -3.34 11.17
CA LEU A 84 -8.83 -1.93 10.78
C LEU A 84 -9.81 -1.69 9.62
N MET A 85 -10.27 -2.76 8.96
CA MET A 85 -11.27 -2.66 7.90
C MET A 85 -12.71 -2.51 8.43
N PHE A 86 -12.95 -2.78 9.73
CA PHE A 86 -14.27 -2.71 10.39
C PHE A 86 -14.58 -1.36 11.02
#